data_AF-A0A202DUC9-F1
#
_entry.id   AF-A0A202DUC9-F1
#
_cell.length_a   1.000
_cell.length_b   1.000
_cell.length_c   1.000
_cell.angle_alpha   90.00
_cell.angle_beta   90.00
_cell.angle_gamma   90.00
#
_symmetry.space_group_name_H-M   'P 1'
#
loop_
_entity.id
_entity.type
_entity.pdbx_description
1 polymer ?
#
loop_
_entity_poly.entity_id
_entity_poly.type
_entity_poly.pdbx_seq_one_letter_code
_entity_poly.pdbx_strand_id
1 'polypeptide(L)'
;MGLLETFFLLSLMVQMLHSIEELSQGFNKKWYLFKMSFRAFLTFEILFTLFWVSVLVFTDFPARDYLQSFFLVLMFANGIQHLVWSGIAKKYMPGLITAFAHIAVFLVFYFELVL
;
A
#
# COMPACT_ATOMS: atom_id res chain seq x y z
N MET A 1 10.12 9.84 16.44
CA MET A 1 8.92 9.52 15.64
C MET A 1 7.95 8.81 16.54
N GLY A 2 6.67 9.18 16.48
CA GLY A 2 5.62 8.46 17.22
C GLY A 2 5.44 7.03 16.68
N LEU A 3 4.69 6.20 17.41
CA LEU A 3 4.35 4.83 16.99
C LEU A 3 3.69 4.84 15.61
N LEU A 4 2.62 5.63 15.46
CA LEU A 4 1.88 5.79 14.21
C LEU A 4 2.79 6.19 13.04
N GLU A 5 3.64 7.18 13.25
CA GLU A 5 4.54 7.69 12.22
C GLU A 5 5.59 6.64 11.80
N THR A 6 6.07 5.85 12.75
CA THR A 6 7.00 4.73 12.49
C THR A 6 6.34 3.68 11.60
N PHE A 7 5.15 3.21 11.96
CA PHE A 7 4.43 2.21 11.17
C PHE A 7 3.96 2.76 9.83
N PHE A 8 3.58 4.04 9.77
CA PHE A 8 3.29 4.72 8.52
C PHE A 8 4.50 4.72 7.58
N LEU A 9 5.70 5.08 8.07
CA LEU A 9 6.93 5.02 7.29
C LEU A 9 7.22 3.59 6.80
N LEU A 10 7.11 2.59 7.68
CA LEU A 10 7.32 1.18 7.30
C LEU A 10 6.34 0.75 6.20
N SER A 11 5.05 1.06 6.35
CA SER A 11 4.03 0.75 5.35
C SER A 11 4.28 1.49 4.04
N LEU A 12 4.78 2.73 4.09
CA LEU A 12 5.12 3.51 2.90
C LEU A 12 6.31 2.89 2.15
N MET A 13 7.30 2.39 2.87
CA MET A 13 8.41 1.63 2.28
C MET A 13 7.93 0.35 1.61
N VAL A 14 7.04 -0.41 2.26
CA VAL A 14 6.42 -1.60 1.66
C VAL A 14 5.62 -1.22 0.42
N GLN A 15 4.86 -0.12 0.45
CA GLN A 15 4.09 0.34 -0.69
C GLN A 15 4.98 0.70 -1.88
N MET A 16 6.13 1.33 -1.67
CA MET A 16 7.07 1.61 -2.77
C MET A 16 7.57 0.32 -3.41
N LEU A 17 7.88 -0.72 -2.61
CA LEU A 17 8.23 -2.04 -3.13
C LEU A 17 7.06 -2.71 -3.86
N HIS A 18 5.84 -2.53 -3.36
CA HIS A 18 4.62 -3.03 -3.98
C HIS A 18 4.41 -2.41 -5.36
N SER A 19 4.49 -1.08 -5.47
CA SER A 19 4.41 -0.37 -6.74
C SER A 19 5.46 -0.86 -7.76
N ILE A 20 6.69 -1.13 -7.31
CA ILE A 20 7.76 -1.69 -8.16
C ILE A 20 7.39 -3.10 -8.65
N GLU A 21 6.91 -3.97 -7.76
CA GLU A 21 6.43 -5.32 -8.10
C GLU A 21 5.31 -5.25 -9.15
N GLU A 22 4.32 -4.39 -8.94
CA GLU A 22 3.17 -4.23 -9.83
C GLU A 22 3.56 -3.67 -11.21
N LEU A 23 4.40 -2.63 -11.25
CA LEU A 23 4.89 -2.03 -12.48
C LEU A 23 5.74 -3.02 -13.29
N SER A 24 6.65 -3.75 -12.64
CA SER A 24 7.54 -4.71 -13.30
C SER A 24 6.80 -5.93 -13.85
N GLN A 25 5.71 -6.35 -13.19
CA GLN A 25 4.93 -7.53 -13.58
C GLN A 25 3.68 -7.20 -14.42
N GLY A 26 3.46 -5.92 -14.74
CA GLY A 26 2.39 -5.46 -15.61
C GLY A 26 0.99 -5.60 -15.00
N PHE A 27 0.83 -5.26 -13.73
CA PHE A 27 -0.45 -5.28 -13.00
C PHE A 27 -1.57 -4.58 -13.78
N ASN A 28 -1.26 -3.45 -14.41
CA ASN A 28 -2.19 -2.65 -15.21
C ASN A 28 -2.92 -3.42 -16.34
N LYS A 29 -2.39 -4.57 -16.77
CA LYS A 29 -3.02 -5.45 -17.77
C LYS A 29 -3.74 -6.66 -17.15
N LYS A 30 -3.37 -7.00 -15.91
CA LYS A 30 -3.82 -8.20 -15.20
C LYS A 30 -4.95 -7.90 -14.22
N TRP A 31 -5.09 -6.66 -13.75
CA TRP A 31 -6.07 -6.27 -12.73
C TRP A 31 -7.50 -6.66 -13.10
N TYR A 32 -8.22 -7.27 -12.15
CA TYR A 32 -9.54 -7.86 -12.39
C TYR A 32 -10.67 -6.83 -12.51
N LEU A 33 -10.53 -5.65 -11.88
CA LEU A 33 -11.57 -4.62 -11.91
C LEU A 33 -11.58 -3.90 -13.25
N PHE A 34 -10.42 -3.42 -13.70
CA PHE A 34 -10.28 -2.75 -14.98
C PHE A 34 -8.84 -2.80 -15.48
N LYS A 35 -8.71 -2.74 -16.81
CA LYS A 35 -7.42 -2.62 -17.47
C LYS A 35 -7.13 -1.16 -17.76
N MET A 36 -5.85 -0.78 -17.70
CA MET A 36 -5.44 0.58 -18.03
C MET A 36 -4.12 0.62 -18.78
N SER A 37 -3.87 1.73 -19.47
CA SER A 37 -2.58 1.96 -20.10
C SER A 37 -1.47 2.03 -19.04
N PHE A 38 -0.25 1.60 -19.41
CA PHE A 38 0.89 1.70 -18.49
C PHE A 38 1.14 3.14 -18.03
N ARG A 39 0.92 4.13 -18.92
CA ARG A 39 1.07 5.55 -18.57
C ARG A 39 0.09 5.97 -17.48
N ALA A 40 -1.18 5.59 -17.61
CA ALA A 40 -2.18 5.90 -16.59
C ALA A 40 -1.83 5.27 -15.24
N PHE A 41 -1.38 4.00 -15.25
CA PHE A 41 -0.97 3.31 -14.04
C PHE A 41 0.26 3.94 -13.38
N LEU A 42 1.31 4.23 -14.17
CA LEU A 42 2.51 4.89 -13.68
C LEU A 42 2.21 6.29 -13.11
N THR A 43 1.36 7.07 -13.78
CA THR A 43 0.94 8.38 -13.26
C THR A 43 0.19 8.24 -11.95
N PHE A 44 -0.70 7.25 -11.83
CA PHE A 44 -1.38 6.95 -10.57
C PHE A 44 -0.38 6.62 -9.46
N GLU A 45 0.56 5.70 -9.68
CA GLU A 45 1.57 5.30 -8.69
C GLU A 45 2.44 6.47 -8.22
N ILE A 46 2.86 7.33 -9.16
CA ILE A 46 3.66 8.53 -8.84
C ILE A 46 2.84 9.50 -7.98
N LEU A 47 1.60 9.81 -8.37
CA LEU A 47 0.76 10.74 -7.63
C LEU A 47 0.38 10.20 -6.25
N PHE A 48 0.07 8.90 -6.17
CA PHE A 48 -0.23 8.22 -4.92
C PHE A 48 0.97 8.26 -3.97
N THR A 49 2.16 7.92 -4.46
CA THR A 49 3.39 7.95 -3.66
C THR A 49 3.73 9.37 -3.22
N LEU A 50 3.67 10.36 -4.12
CA LEU A 50 3.96 11.76 -3.79
C LEU A 50 3.00 12.31 -2.74
N PHE A 51 1.71 11.97 -2.82
CA PHE A 51 0.74 12.35 -1.81
C PHE A 51 1.14 11.82 -0.42
N TRP A 52 1.43 10.52 -0.30
CA TRP A 52 1.79 9.93 1.00
C TRP A 52 3.16 10.38 1.51
N VAL A 53 4.12 10.62 0.64
CA VAL A 53 5.40 11.26 1.00
C VAL A 53 5.16 12.67 1.53
N SER A 54 4.21 13.43 0.96
CA SER A 54 3.88 14.77 1.47
C SER A 54 3.29 14.74 2.88
N VAL A 55 2.45 13.74 3.19
CA VAL A 55 1.93 13.50 4.55
C VAL A 55 3.05 13.16 5.54
N LEU A 56 4.10 12.46 5.09
CA LEU A 56 5.29 12.18 5.91
C LEU A 56 6.08 13.46 6.20
N VAL A 57 6.44 14.21 5.15
CA VAL A 57 7.42 15.30 5.18
C VAL A 57 6.88 16.58 5.81
N PHE A 58 5.63 16.94 5.53
CA PHE A 58 5.03 18.14 6.09
C PHE A 58 4.40 17.83 7.46
N THR A 59 5.02 18.31 8.53
CA THR A 59 4.54 18.07 9.90
C THR A 59 3.16 18.71 10.16
N ASP A 60 2.90 19.86 9.51
CA ASP A 60 1.65 20.61 9.66
C ASP A 60 0.60 20.21 8.59
N PHE A 61 0.73 19.02 8.00
CA PHE A 61 -0.21 18.54 7.00
C PHE A 61 -1.62 18.40 7.61
N PRO A 62 -2.68 18.92 6.97
CA PRO A 62 -4.03 18.85 7.51
C PRO A 62 -4.47 17.41 7.79
N ALA A 63 -4.97 17.14 9.00
CA ALA A 63 -5.42 15.81 9.43
C ALA A 63 -4.35 14.71 9.27
N ARG A 64 -3.07 15.04 9.44
CA ARG A 64 -1.92 14.12 9.27
C ARG A 64 -2.11 12.78 9.97
N ASP A 65 -2.43 12.78 11.25
CA ASP A 65 -2.54 11.53 12.04
C ASP A 65 -3.69 10.64 11.54
N TYR A 66 -4.81 11.26 11.15
CA TYR A 66 -5.92 10.54 10.53
C TYR A 66 -5.49 9.93 9.19
N LEU A 67 -4.80 10.69 8.35
CA LEU A 67 -4.32 10.21 7.05
C LEU A 67 -3.30 9.08 7.19
N GLN A 68 -2.37 9.18 8.13
CA GLN A 68 -1.40 8.12 8.42
C GLN A 68 -2.11 6.84 8.88
N SER A 69 -3.09 6.96 9.78
CA SER A 69 -3.88 5.82 10.26
C SER A 69 -4.72 5.21 9.13
N PHE A 70 -5.34 6.05 8.31
CA PHE A 70 -6.11 5.62 7.16
C PHE A 70 -5.23 4.90 6.13
N PHE A 71 -4.00 5.36 5.90
CA PHE A 71 -3.06 4.70 5.01
C PHE A 71 -2.76 3.27 5.47
N LEU A 72 -2.50 3.07 6.77
CA LEU A 72 -2.26 1.73 7.32
C LEU A 72 -3.43 0.77 7.05
N VAL A 73 -4.67 1.25 7.28
CA VAL A 73 -5.89 0.47 6.99
C VAL A 73 -6.05 0.21 5.49
N LEU A 74 -5.78 1.22 4.65
CA LEU A 74 -5.88 1.11 3.20
C LEU A 74 -4.89 0.07 2.64
N MET A 75 -3.65 0.08 3.13
CA MET A 75 -2.62 -0.86 2.74
C MET A 75 -2.90 -2.28 3.23
N PHE A 76 -3.45 -2.42 4.44
CA PHE A 76 -3.97 -3.70 4.91
C PHE A 76 -5.06 -4.25 3.98
N ALA A 77 -6.06 -3.43 3.65
CA ALA A 77 -7.11 -3.82 2.73
C ALA A 77 -6.57 -4.19 1.34
N ASN A 78 -5.57 -3.44 0.85
CA ASN A 78 -4.86 -3.78 -0.39
C ASN A 78 -4.20 -5.16 -0.30
N GLY A 79 -3.42 -5.43 0.75
CA GLY A 79 -2.80 -6.74 0.96
C GLY A 79 -3.81 -7.89 0.99
N ILE A 80 -4.92 -7.73 1.71
CA ILE A 80 -6.00 -8.72 1.75
C ILE A 80 -6.61 -8.94 0.36
N GLN A 81 -6.84 -7.88 -0.42
CA GLN A 81 -7.36 -7.98 -1.78
C GLN A 81 -6.45 -8.84 -2.67
N HIS A 82 -5.13 -8.62 -2.64
CA HIS A 82 -4.19 -9.40 -3.46
C HIS A 82 -4.17 -10.87 -3.06
N LEU A 83 -4.22 -11.18 -1.76
CA LEU A 83 -4.33 -12.56 -1.27
C LEU A 83 -5.59 -13.23 -1.79
N VAL A 84 -6.75 -12.62 -1.56
CA VAL A 84 -8.05 -13.16 -1.97
C VAL A 84 -8.09 -13.37 -3.48
N TRP A 85 -7.64 -12.38 -4.24
CA TRP A 85 -7.66 -12.46 -5.69
C TRP A 85 -6.70 -13.52 -6.23
N SER A 86 -5.49 -13.65 -5.68
CA SER A 86 -4.57 -14.73 -6.06
C SER A 86 -5.17 -16.12 -5.80
N GLY A 87 -5.90 -16.27 -4.70
CA GLY A 87 -6.61 -17.51 -4.35
C GLY A 87 -7.73 -17.84 -5.35
N ILE A 88 -8.54 -16.85 -5.73
CA ILE A 88 -9.63 -17.02 -6.70
C ILE A 88 -9.06 -17.32 -8.10
N ALA A 89 -8.07 -16.56 -8.55
CA ALA A 89 -7.47 -16.72 -9.87
C ALA A 89 -6.58 -17.96 -10.00
N LYS A 90 -6.19 -18.58 -8.87
CA LYS A 90 -5.23 -19.70 -8.78
C LYS A 90 -3.93 -19.44 -9.53
N LYS A 91 -3.49 -18.19 -9.53
CA LYS A 91 -2.31 -17.70 -10.24
C LYS A 91 -1.64 -16.61 -9.42
N TYR A 92 -0.34 -16.47 -9.60
CA TYR A 92 0.41 -15.37 -9.03
C TYR A 92 -0.11 -14.03 -9.55
N MET A 93 -0.43 -13.13 -8.62
CA MET A 93 -0.83 -11.76 -8.90
C MET A 93 0.33 -10.83 -8.60
N PRO A 94 0.66 -9.86 -9.49
CA PRO A 94 1.59 -8.80 -9.14
C PRO A 94 1.17 -8.13 -7.81
N GLY A 95 2.12 -7.83 -6.94
CA GLY A 95 1.85 -7.24 -5.62
C GLY A 95 1.59 -8.28 -4.51
N LEU A 96 1.57 -9.58 -4.83
CA LEU A 96 1.28 -10.64 -3.86
C LEU A 96 2.39 -10.84 -2.83
N ILE A 97 3.66 -10.64 -3.19
CA ILE A 97 4.77 -10.81 -2.25
C ILE A 97 4.68 -9.74 -1.16
N THR A 98 4.49 -8.49 -1.60
CA THR A 98 4.38 -7.31 -0.72
C THR A 98 3.05 -7.23 0.02
N ALA A 99 2.00 -7.89 -0.47
CA ALA A 99 0.72 -8.01 0.24
C ALA A 99 0.86 -8.60 1.66
N PHE A 100 1.69 -9.64 1.83
CA PHE A 100 1.95 -10.21 3.15
C PHE A 100 2.65 -9.22 4.09
N ALA A 101 3.56 -8.39 3.56
CA ALA A 101 4.24 -7.36 4.34
C ALA A 101 3.28 -6.26 4.79
N HIS A 102 2.35 -5.81 3.92
CA HIS A 102 1.31 -4.85 4.32
C HIS A 102 0.43 -5.39 5.46
N ILE A 103 0.04 -6.65 5.36
CA ILE A 103 -0.76 -7.30 6.41
C ILE A 103 0.03 -7.39 7.72
N ALA A 104 1.29 -7.83 7.66
CA ALA A 104 2.14 -7.95 8.84
C ALA A 104 2.36 -6.60 9.53
N VAL A 105 2.71 -5.55 8.77
CA VAL A 105 2.90 -4.20 9.31
C VAL A 105 1.64 -3.69 10.02
N PHE A 106 0.47 -3.87 9.41
CA PHE A 106 -0.79 -3.47 10.03
C PHE A 106 -1.13 -4.28 11.29
N LEU A 107 -0.96 -5.61 11.26
CA LEU A 107 -1.26 -6.45 12.41
C LEU A 107 -0.37 -6.13 13.61
N VAL A 108 0.94 -5.94 13.37
CA VAL A 108 1.87 -5.53 14.44
C VAL A 108 1.46 -4.17 15.01
N PHE A 109 1.19 -3.18 14.14
CA PHE A 109 0.69 -1.87 14.58
C PHE A 109 -0.58 -1.99 15.43
N TYR A 110 -1.56 -2.76 14.96
CA TYR A 110 -2.85 -2.92 15.63
C TYR A 110 -2.69 -3.55 17.01
N PHE A 111 -1.90 -4.63 17.14
CA PHE A 111 -1.68 -5.28 18.43
C PHE A 111 -0.81 -4.45 19.37
N GLU A 112 0.17 -3.70 18.86
CA GLU A 112 0.95 -2.75 19.69
C GLU A 112 0.12 -1.54 20.15
N LEU A 113 -0.95 -1.19 19.43
CA LEU A 113 -1.86 -0.11 19.83
C LEU A 113 -2.88 -0.56 20.89
N VAL A 114 -3.32 -1.82 20.83
CA VAL A 114 -4.41 -2.35 21.68
C VAL A 114 -3.90 -2.97 22.98
N LEU A 115 -2.69 -3.52 23.02
CA LEU A 115 -2.06 -4.14 24.20
C LEU A 115 -1.23 -3.14 24.99
#